data_AF-A0A352EFN7-F1
#
_entry.id   AF-A0A352EFN7-F1
#
_cell.length_a   1.000
_cell.length_b   1.000
_cell.length_c   1.000
_cell.angle_alpha   90.00
_cell.angle_beta   90.00
_cell.angle_gamma   90.00
#
_symmetry.space_group_name_H-M   'P 1'
#
loop_
_entity.id
_entity.type
_entity.pdbx_description
1 polymer ?
#
loop_
_entity_poly.entity_id
_entity_poly.type
_entity_poly.pdbx_seq_one_letter_code
_entity_poly.pdbx_strand_id
1 'polypeptide(L)' 'MESYLKKGDKIGVSGRLVTRSYEGDDRNKRYFTEIIAKYLLMLGNKKID' A
#
# COMPACT_ATOMS: atom_id res chain seq x y z
N MET A 1 4.49 9.29 -8.72
CA MET A 1 3.34 8.49 -8.23
C MET A 1 2.58 9.22 -7.15
N GLU A 2 3.28 9.77 -6.15
CA GLU A 2 2.68 10.66 -5.13
C GLU A 2 1.85 11.81 -5.72
N SER A 3 2.24 12.33 -6.89
CA SER A 3 1.53 13.42 -7.58
C SER A 3 0.18 13.02 -8.20
N TYR A 4 -0.12 11.72 -8.34
CA TYR A 4 -1.29 11.22 -9.07
C TYR A 4 -2.34 10.54 -8.19
N LEU A 5 -2.02 10.33 -6.91
CA LEU A 5 -2.90 9.67 -5.94
C LEU A 5 -3.27 10.64 -4.84
N LYS A 6 -4.58 10.81 -4.62
CA LYS A 6 -5.12 11.50 -3.45
C LYS A 6 -5.86 10.51 -2.57
N LYS A 7 -5.98 10.87 -1.28
CA LYS A 7 -6.77 10.08 -0.33
C LYS A 7 -8.19 9.89 -0.87
N GLY A 8 -8.64 8.64 -0.93
CA GLY A 8 -9.97 8.26 -1.42
C GLY A 8 -10.00 7.74 -2.86
N ASP A 9 -8.91 7.85 -3.63
CA ASP A 9 -8.84 7.26 -4.96
C ASP A 9 -8.89 5.72 -4.90
N LYS A 10 -9.66 5.12 -5.81
CA LYS A 10 -9.71 3.67 -5.96
C LYS A 10 -8.60 3.20 -6.89
N ILE A 11 -7.84 2.21 -6.44
CA ILE A 11 -6.72 1.64 -7.18
C ILE A 11 -6.70 0.12 -7.05
N GLY A 12 -6.16 -0.54 -8.07
CA GLY A 12 -5.72 -1.92 -8.02
C GLY A 12 -4.20 -1.96 -7.84
N VAL A 13 -3.71 -2.85 -6.99
CA VAL A 13 -2.28 -3.05 -6.75
C VAL A 13 -1.94 -4.52 -6.93
N SER A 14 -0.86 -4.80 -7.64
CA SER A 14 -0.28 -6.15 -7.76
C SER A 14 1.19 -6.09 -7.42
N GLY A 15 1.66 -7.07 -6.65
CA GLY A 15 3.00 -7.05 -6.09
C GLY A 15 3.29 -8.29 -5.27
N ARG A 16 4.32 -8.19 -4.42
CA ARG A 16 4.76 -9.28 -3.55
C ARG A 16 4.41 -8.97 -2.10
N LEU A 17 3.81 -9.94 -1.41
CA LEU A 17 3.63 -9.89 0.03
C LEU A 17 4.98 -10.11 0.74
N VAL A 18 5.31 -9.23 1.68
CA VAL A 18 6.55 -9.29 2.45
C VAL A 18 6.23 -9.04 3.91
N THR A 19 6.78 -9.88 4.79
CA THR A 19 6.73 -9.66 6.23
C THR A 19 8.11 -9.22 6.70
N ARG A 20 8.15 -8.14 7.48
CA ARG A 20 9.38 -7.57 8.05
C ARG A 20 9.23 -7.43 9.55
N SER A 21 10.36 -7.26 10.21
CA SER A 21 10.39 -6.93 11.63
C SER A 21 11.48 -5.91 11.94
N TYR A 22 11.26 -5.08 12.94
CA TYR A 22 12.27 -4.20 13.54
C TYR A 22 12.19 -4.26 15.07
N GLU A 23 13.28 -3.94 15.74
CA GLU A 23 13.30 -3.74 17.20
C GLU A 23 13.06 -2.27 17.49
N GLY A 24 12.05 -1.97 18.30
CA GLY A 24 11.79 -0.61 18.78
C GLY A 24 12.74 -0.22 19.92
N ASP A 25 12.79 1.06 20.23
CA ASP A 25 13.57 1.60 21.36
C ASP A 25 13.15 1.00 22.71
N ASP A 26 11.92 0.48 22.78
CA ASP A 26 11.34 -0.28 23.90
C ASP A 26 11.83 -1.74 23.96
N ARG A 27 12.77 -2.15 23.09
CA ARG A 27 13.26 -3.52 22.89
C ARG A 27 12.18 -4.53 22.46
N ASN A 28 11.01 -4.05 22.04
CA ASN A 28 9.97 -4.92 21.51
C ASN A 28 10.18 -5.13 20.01
N LYS A 29 10.21 -6.40 19.60
CA LYS A 29 10.25 -6.76 18.19
C LYS A 29 8.86 -6.62 17.58
N ARG A 30 8.72 -5.72 16.61
CA ARG A 30 7.47 -5.42 15.92
C ARG A 30 7.50 -6.05 14.54
N TYR A 31 6.40 -6.69 14.15
CA TYR A 31 6.23 -7.33 12.85
C TYR A 31 5.20 -6.57 12.03
N PHE A 32 5.45 -6.44 10.74
CA PHE A 32 4.51 -5.83 9.81
C PHE A 32 4.56 -6.56 8.47
N THR A 33 3.39 -6.63 7.84
CA THR A 33 3.24 -7.25 6.52
C THR A 33 2.85 -6.15 5.54
N GLU A 34 3.59 -6.07 4.45
CA GLU A 34 3.43 -5.08 3.40
C GLU A 34 3.30 -5.76 2.04
N ILE A 35 2.72 -5.04 1.08
CA ILE A 35 2.76 -5.43 -0.33
C ILE A 35 3.76 -4.49 -1.01
N ILE A 36 4.88 -5.05 -1.47
CA ILE A 36 5.80 -4.31 -2.35
C ILE A 36 5.16 -4.30 -3.75
N ALA A 37 4.59 -3.16 -4.11
CA ALA A 37 3.89 -2.97 -5.37
C ALA A 37 4.85 -3.07 -6.56
N LYS A 38 4.49 -3.88 -7.55
CA LYS A 38 5.16 -3.94 -8.86
C LYS A 38 4.34 -3.20 -9.92
N TYR A 39 3.01 -3.29 -9.81
CA TYR A 39 2.06 -2.65 -10.71
C TYR A 39 0.94 -1.98 -9.92
N LEU A 40 0.50 -0.82 -10.43
CA LEU A 40 -0.64 -0.08 -9.92
C LEU A 40 -1.54 0.30 -11.09
N LEU A 41 -2.85 0.16 -10.90
CA LEU A 41 -3.88 0.51 -11.86
C LEU A 41 -4.84 1.50 -11.22
N MET A 42 -5.05 2.65 -11.87
CA MET A 42 -6.09 3.60 -11.47
C MET A 42 -7.46 3.01 -11.83
N LEU A 43 -8.31 2.78 -10.84
CA LEU A 43 -9.68 2.33 -11.04
C LEU A 43 -10.54 3.58 -10.98
N GLY A 44 -10.88 4.14 -12.13
CA GLY A 44 -11.64 5.39 -12.22
C GLY A 44 -12.91 5.40 -11.35
N ASN A 45 -13.39 6.58 -11.01
CA ASN A 45 -14.62 6.71 -10.25
C ASN A 45 -15.79 6.20 -11.11
N LYS A 46 -16.61 5.30 -10.55
CA LYS A 46 -17.91 4.96 -11.14
C LYS A 46 -18.66 6.27 -11.31
N LYS A 47 -18.89 6.72 -12.56
CA LYS A 47 -19.89 7.76 -12.82
C LYS A 47 -21.20 7.19 -12.31
N ILE A 48 -21.70 7.78 -11.23
CA ILE A 48 -23.08 7.59 -10.82
C ILE A 48 -23.82 8.60 -11.69
N ASP A 49 -24.21 8.14 -12.89
CA ASP A 49 -25.27 8.81 -13.64
C ASP A 49 -26.62 8.53 -12.95
#